data_AF-A0A7S1Q3U5-F1
#
_entry.id   AF-A0A7S1Q3U5-F1
#
_cell.length_a   1.000
_cell.length_b   1.000
_cell.length_c   1.000
_cell.angle_alpha   90.00
_cell.angle_beta   90.00
_cell.angle_gamma   90.00
#
_symmetry.space_group_name_H-M   'P 1'
#
loop_
_entity.id
_entity.type
_entity.pdbx_description
1 polymer ?
#
loop_
_entity_poly.entity_id
_entity_poly.type
_entity_poly.pdbx_seq_one_letter_code
_entity_poly.pdbx_strand_id
1 'polypeptide(L)'
;VCGVTLLETLSRRKASGSAEASGKSGKRWSISSQTDDPAVYCPSFKKKTVTWTGDEAGPTPSGIGLSCRKGLKPEIPNQDSALVLHVEDDFSIYGVFDGHGHDGHWVSDFVKEQLPKLILKDERFKTA
;
A
#
# COMPACT_ATOMS: atom_id res chain seq x y z
N VAL A 1 2.81 14.19 -13.29
CA VAL A 1 2.62 14.34 -11.83
C VAL A 1 1.73 13.19 -11.38
N CYS A 2 2.13 12.42 -10.36
CA CYS A 2 1.35 11.30 -9.84
C CYS A 2 0.30 11.81 -8.85
N GLY A 3 -0.96 11.40 -8.99
CA GLY A 3 -2.01 11.66 -8.01
C GLY A 3 -1.96 10.59 -6.92
N VAL A 4 -1.78 10.99 -5.67
CA VAL A 4 -1.76 10.05 -4.53
C VAL A 4 -3.00 10.27 -3.69
N THR A 5 -3.82 9.22 -3.55
CA THR A 5 -4.88 9.19 -2.54
C THR A 5 -4.40 8.28 -1.42
N LEU A 6 -4.06 8.89 -0.28
CA LEU A 6 -3.73 8.19 0.95
C LEU A 6 -4.96 8.23 1.85
N LEU A 7 -5.49 7.06 2.19
CA LEU A 7 -6.43 6.93 3.29
C LEU A 7 -5.65 6.40 4.49
N GLU A 8 -5.47 7.24 5.49
CA GLU A 8 -4.95 6.82 6.80
C GLU A 8 -6.13 6.51 7.70
N THR A 9 -6.24 5.27 8.15
CA THR A 9 -7.14 4.92 9.24
C THR A 9 -6.30 4.67 10.48
N LEU A 10 -6.14 5.71 11.29
CA LEU A 10 -5.60 5.57 12.65
C LEU A 10 -6.69 4.95 13.52
N SER A 11 -6.53 3.67 13.88
CA SER A 11 -7.43 3.02 14.82
C SER A 11 -7.05 3.45 16.24
N ARG A 12 -7.58 4.59 16.70
CA ARG A 12 -7.43 5.01 18.10
C ARG A 12 -8.26 4.09 19.00
N ARG A 13 -7.63 3.11 19.64
CA ARG A 13 -8.14 2.55 20.90
C ARG A 13 -7.51 3.31 22.06
N LYS A 14 -8.34 3.72 23.03
CA LYS A 14 -7.89 4.41 24.25
C LYS A 14 -6.69 3.69 24.85
N ALA A 15 -5.62 4.44 25.12
CA ALA A 15 -4.61 4.02 26.09
C ALA A 15 -5.31 3.86 27.44
N SER A 16 -5.64 2.61 27.81
CA SER A 16 -6.00 2.27 29.17
C SER A 16 -4.97 1.29 29.71
N GLY A 17 -4.18 1.78 30.67
CA GLY A 17 -3.48 0.95 31.63
C GLY A 17 -2.09 0.49 31.20
N SER A 18 -1.11 1.01 31.92
CA SER A 18 0.19 0.38 32.16
C SER A 18 0.06 -1.14 32.37
N ALA A 19 0.66 -1.93 31.48
CA ALA A 19 0.98 -3.32 31.74
C ALA A 19 2.26 -3.70 30.97
N GLU A 20 3.05 -4.54 31.62
CA GLU A 20 4.44 -4.88 31.35
C GLU A 20 4.82 -5.17 29.89
N ALA A 21 6.06 -4.81 29.56
CA ALA A 21 6.78 -5.22 28.37
C ALA A 21 6.91 -6.76 28.31
N SER A 22 5.87 -7.42 27.79
CA SER A 22 5.93 -8.80 27.33
C SER A 22 5.96 -8.77 25.80
N GLY A 23 7.13 -9.04 25.24
CA GLY A 23 7.47 -8.86 23.81
C GLY A 23 6.71 -9.79 22.86
N LYS A 24 5.45 -9.46 22.55
CA LYS A 24 4.78 -9.93 21.34
C LYS A 24 4.65 -8.75 20.39
N SER A 25 5.52 -8.69 19.39
CA SER A 25 5.34 -7.77 18.27
C SER A 25 4.01 -8.11 17.59
N GLY A 26 3.06 -7.16 17.56
CA GLY A 26 1.81 -7.31 16.82
C GLY A 26 2.08 -7.65 15.35
N LYS A 27 1.12 -8.33 14.70
CA LYS A 27 1.24 -8.78 13.32
C LYS A 27 1.47 -7.61 12.38
N ARG A 28 2.39 -7.77 11.42
CA ARG A 28 2.68 -6.74 10.41
C ARG A 28 2.65 -7.36 9.03
N TRP A 29 1.84 -6.79 8.15
CA TRP A 29 1.69 -7.29 6.80
C TRP A 29 1.40 -6.17 5.80
N SER A 30 1.64 -6.47 4.53
CA SER A 30 1.29 -5.57 3.43
C SER A 30 0.88 -6.34 2.18
N ILE A 31 -0.01 -5.71 1.41
CA ILE A 31 -0.40 -6.12 0.06
C ILE A 31 -0.02 -4.98 -0.87
N SER A 32 0.83 -5.22 -1.86
CA SER A 32 1.23 -4.19 -2.83
C SER A 32 1.07 -4.68 -4.26
N SER A 33 0.74 -3.78 -5.18
CA SER A 33 0.76 -4.10 -6.61
C SER A 33 2.19 -4.12 -7.14
N GLN A 34 2.48 -5.03 -8.07
CA GLN A 34 3.75 -5.09 -8.79
C GLN A 34 3.65 -4.38 -10.14
N THR A 35 4.66 -3.58 -10.51
CA THR A 35 4.78 -2.98 -11.84
C THR A 35 4.87 -4.05 -12.91
N ASP A 36 4.09 -3.90 -13.98
CA ASP A 36 4.15 -4.82 -15.12
C ASP A 36 5.49 -4.65 -15.85
N ASP A 37 6.04 -5.75 -16.37
CA ASP A 37 7.22 -5.69 -17.24
C ASP A 37 6.86 -4.95 -18.55
N PRO A 38 7.54 -3.83 -18.89
CA PRO A 38 7.24 -3.07 -20.10
C PRO A 38 7.52 -3.85 -21.39
N ALA A 39 8.36 -4.88 -21.35
CA ALA A 39 8.62 -5.75 -22.50
C ALA A 39 7.47 -6.74 -22.77
N VAL A 40 6.55 -6.92 -21.83
CA VAL A 40 5.45 -7.88 -21.92
C VAL A 40 4.15 -7.15 -22.21
N TYR A 41 3.50 -7.52 -23.32
CA TYR A 41 2.17 -7.02 -23.65
C TYR A 41 1.17 -7.31 -22.52
N CYS A 42 0.47 -6.26 -22.06
CA CYS A 42 -0.49 -6.32 -20.98
C CYS A 42 -1.88 -5.98 -21.52
N PRO A 43 -2.78 -6.98 -21.72
CA PRO A 43 -4.10 -6.73 -22.29
C PRO A 43 -4.98 -5.89 -21.35
N SER A 44 -5.95 -5.19 -21.94
CA SER A 44 -6.98 -4.45 -21.20
C SER A 44 -7.65 -5.31 -20.13
N PHE A 45 -7.95 -4.68 -18.99
CA PHE A 45 -8.54 -5.28 -17.81
C PHE A 45 -7.70 -6.36 -17.11
N LYS A 46 -6.49 -6.68 -17.58
CA LYS A 46 -5.57 -7.56 -16.85
C LYS A 46 -5.40 -7.02 -15.43
N LYS A 47 -5.61 -7.90 -14.45
CA LYS A 47 -5.40 -7.60 -13.04
C LYS A 47 -3.90 -7.52 -12.80
N LYS A 48 -3.45 -6.43 -12.17
CA LYS A 48 -2.07 -6.24 -11.75
C LYS A 48 -1.74 -7.30 -10.70
N THR A 49 -0.54 -7.88 -10.79
CA THR A 49 -0.06 -8.84 -9.79
C THR A 49 0.05 -8.15 -8.44
N VAL A 50 -0.33 -8.84 -7.37
CA VAL A 50 -0.23 -8.34 -6.00
C VAL A 50 0.67 -9.25 -5.19
N THR A 51 1.50 -8.67 -4.34
CA THR A 51 2.42 -9.39 -3.45
C THR A 51 1.98 -9.21 -2.02
N TRP A 52 1.93 -10.32 -1.29
CA TRP A 52 1.81 -10.32 0.15
C TRP A 52 3.21 -10.32 0.78
N THR A 53 3.41 -9.54 1.83
CA THR A 53 4.67 -9.52 2.60
C THR A 53 4.38 -9.36 4.08
N GLY A 54 5.14 -10.05 4.93
CA GLY A 54 4.98 -10.04 6.39
C GLY A 54 4.17 -11.22 6.89
N ASP A 55 3.61 -11.08 8.08
CA ASP A 55 2.79 -12.11 8.70
C ASP A 55 1.60 -12.43 7.78
N GLU A 56 1.25 -13.70 7.67
CA GLU A 56 0.01 -14.06 6.98
C GLU A 56 -1.13 -13.40 7.75
N ALA A 57 -1.92 -12.57 7.07
CA ALA A 57 -3.19 -12.20 7.65
C ALA A 57 -3.96 -13.51 7.81
N GLY A 58 -4.10 -13.96 9.06
CA GLY A 58 -5.26 -14.76 9.41
C GLY A 58 -6.53 -14.03 8.95
N PRO A 59 -7.73 -14.60 9.13
CA PRO A 59 -8.98 -13.90 8.84
C PRO A 59 -9.10 -12.65 9.72
N THR A 60 -8.42 -11.58 9.34
CA THR A 60 -8.46 -10.27 9.95
C THR A 60 -9.71 -9.64 9.35
N PRO A 61 -10.61 -9.08 10.17
CA PRO A 61 -11.91 -8.58 9.73
C PRO A 61 -11.79 -7.26 8.96
N SER A 62 -10.63 -6.96 8.36
CA SER A 62 -10.35 -5.65 7.77
C SER A 62 -11.30 -5.36 6.61
N GLY A 63 -11.85 -6.38 5.94
CA GLY A 63 -12.82 -6.18 4.86
C GLY A 63 -12.21 -5.47 3.64
N ILE A 64 -10.87 -5.49 3.52
CA ILE A 64 -10.14 -4.71 2.54
C ILE A 64 -9.83 -5.57 1.32
N GLY A 65 -10.28 -5.11 0.16
CA GLY A 65 -9.95 -5.67 -1.14
C GLY A 65 -9.05 -4.73 -1.93
N LEU A 66 -8.01 -5.27 -2.55
CA LEU A 66 -7.16 -4.55 -3.50
C LEU A 66 -7.32 -5.16 -4.91
N SER A 67 -7.66 -4.31 -5.88
CA SER A 67 -7.75 -4.68 -7.28
C SER A 67 -7.33 -3.48 -8.14
N CYS A 68 -6.20 -3.63 -8.83
CA CYS A 68 -5.75 -2.69 -9.85
C CYS A 68 -5.81 -3.38 -11.21
N ARG A 69 -6.40 -2.72 -12.23
CA ARG A 69 -6.63 -3.33 -13.55
C ARG A 69 -6.17 -2.41 -14.66
N LYS A 70 -5.57 -2.99 -15.70
CA LYS A 70 -5.13 -2.29 -16.90
C LYS A 70 -6.31 -1.58 -17.60
N GLY A 71 -6.15 -0.30 -17.92
CA GLY A 71 -7.11 0.47 -18.73
C GLY A 71 -7.03 0.15 -20.23
N LEU A 72 -7.86 0.84 -21.03
CA LEU A 72 -8.07 0.55 -22.46
C LEU A 72 -6.95 1.03 -23.41
N LYS A 73 -6.03 1.90 -22.95
CA LYS A 73 -4.96 2.45 -23.81
C LYS A 73 -3.94 1.37 -24.16
N PRO A 74 -3.79 0.92 -25.42
CA PRO A 74 -3.01 -0.29 -25.72
C PRO A 74 -1.50 -0.08 -25.58
N GLU A 75 -0.98 1.09 -25.96
CA GLU A 75 0.45 1.41 -25.89
C GLU A 75 0.96 1.81 -24.50
N ILE A 76 0.06 2.18 -23.58
CA ILE A 76 0.43 2.65 -22.24
C ILE A 76 0.21 1.52 -21.23
N PRO A 77 1.23 1.10 -20.45
CA PRO A 77 1.06 0.07 -19.41
C PRO A 77 0.11 0.53 -18.31
N ASN A 78 -0.23 -0.35 -17.37
CA ASN A 78 -1.00 0.08 -16.21
C ASN A 78 -0.12 0.96 -15.31
N GLN A 79 -0.40 2.26 -15.31
CA GLN A 79 0.38 3.26 -14.62
C GLN A 79 0.02 3.40 -13.14
N ASP A 80 -1.05 2.76 -12.70
CA ASP A 80 -1.54 2.84 -11.33
C ASP A 80 -0.78 1.86 -10.43
N SER A 81 -0.50 2.29 -9.21
CA SER A 81 0.07 1.45 -8.16
C SER A 81 -0.81 1.49 -6.92
N ALA A 82 -0.78 0.45 -6.10
CA ALA A 82 -1.59 0.36 -4.89
C ALA A 82 -0.85 -0.35 -3.75
N LEU A 83 -1.14 0.07 -2.51
CA LEU A 83 -0.56 -0.47 -1.28
C LEU A 83 -1.62 -0.54 -0.18
N VAL A 84 -1.61 -1.66 0.54
CA VAL A 84 -2.21 -1.83 1.86
C VAL A 84 -1.09 -2.21 2.81
N LEU A 85 -0.90 -1.48 3.90
CA LEU A 85 0.04 -1.81 4.96
C LEU A 85 -0.70 -1.78 6.29
N HIS A 86 -0.50 -2.83 7.08
CA HIS A 86 -1.13 -2.99 8.38
C HIS A 86 -0.08 -3.32 9.44
N VAL A 87 -0.12 -2.57 10.53
CA VAL A 87 0.63 -2.85 11.75
C VAL A 87 -0.39 -2.99 12.87
N GLU A 88 -0.54 -4.20 13.40
CA GLU A 88 -1.52 -4.52 14.45
C GLU A 88 -1.31 -3.62 15.66
N ASP A 89 -2.43 -3.10 16.18
CA ASP A 89 -2.52 -2.19 17.33
C ASP A 89 -1.74 -0.86 17.21
N ASP A 90 -1.31 -0.50 15.99
CA ASP A 90 -0.60 0.76 15.73
C ASP A 90 -1.33 1.59 14.66
N PHE A 91 -1.16 1.26 13.38
CA PHE A 91 -1.76 2.02 12.28
C PHE A 91 -1.98 1.16 11.02
N SER A 92 -2.67 1.74 10.04
CA SER A 92 -2.76 1.17 8.70
C SER A 92 -2.68 2.27 7.65
N ILE A 93 -1.97 1.97 6.56
CA ILE A 93 -1.76 2.88 5.43
C ILE A 93 -2.39 2.25 4.19
N TYR A 94 -3.30 2.98 3.54
CA TYR A 94 -3.89 2.58 2.27
C TYR A 94 -3.56 3.63 1.21
N GLY A 95 -2.85 3.21 0.16
CA GLY A 95 -2.39 4.11 -0.90
C GLY A 95 -2.87 3.65 -2.27
N VAL A 96 -3.41 4.59 -3.05
CA VAL A 96 -3.64 4.46 -4.50
C VAL A 96 -2.84 5.56 -5.19
N PHE A 97 -2.01 5.17 -6.16
CA PHE A 97 -1.03 6.02 -6.82
C PHE A 97 -1.32 6.03 -8.32
N ASP A 98 -1.96 7.10 -8.82
CA ASP A 98 -2.28 7.31 -10.23
C ASP A 98 -1.04 7.86 -10.95
N GLY A 99 -0.38 7.02 -11.74
CA GLY A 99 0.76 7.41 -12.56
C GLY A 99 0.33 8.03 -13.87
N HIS A 100 0.98 9.13 -14.28
CA HIS A 100 0.69 9.82 -15.54
C HIS A 100 1.96 10.22 -16.28
N GLY A 101 1.88 10.27 -17.62
CA GLY A 101 2.99 10.61 -18.52
C GLY A 101 3.69 9.37 -19.07
N HIS A 102 4.77 9.54 -19.83
CA HIS A 102 5.49 8.40 -20.45
C HIS A 102 5.95 7.38 -19.39
N ASP A 103 6.54 7.87 -18.30
CA ASP A 103 7.12 7.07 -17.21
C ASP A 103 6.24 6.99 -15.96
N GLY A 104 4.95 7.28 -16.09
CA GLY A 104 4.03 7.38 -14.95
C GLY A 104 3.99 6.11 -14.08
N HIS A 105 4.21 4.94 -14.68
CA HIS A 105 4.24 3.65 -13.99
C HIS A 105 5.48 3.49 -13.09
N TRP A 106 6.64 4.00 -13.51
CA TRP A 106 7.85 4.02 -12.68
C TRP A 106 7.71 4.98 -11.51
N VAL A 107 7.14 6.16 -11.78
CA VAL A 107 6.94 7.17 -10.74
C VAL A 107 5.94 6.71 -9.69
N SER A 108 4.80 6.14 -10.09
CA SER A 108 3.79 5.66 -9.13
C SER A 108 4.32 4.51 -8.28
N ASP A 109 5.11 3.61 -8.86
CA ASP A 109 5.75 2.51 -8.15
C ASP A 109 6.81 3.01 -7.16
N PHE A 110 7.66 3.95 -7.58
CA PHE A 110 8.63 4.59 -6.70
C PHE A 110 7.95 5.26 -5.50
N VAL A 111 6.88 6.02 -5.73
CA VAL A 111 6.14 6.71 -4.65
C VAL A 111 5.48 5.68 -3.72
N LYS A 112 4.85 4.63 -4.27
CA LYS A 112 4.30 3.50 -3.49
C LYS A 112 5.34 2.87 -2.56
N GLU A 113 6.57 2.73 -3.02
CA GLU A 113 7.68 2.14 -2.24
C GLU A 113 8.33 3.09 -1.23
N GLN A 114 8.42 4.39 -1.53
CA GLN A 114 9.17 5.34 -0.70
C GLN A 114 8.30 6.13 0.26
N LEU A 115 7.08 6.52 -0.14
CA LEU A 115 6.21 7.37 0.66
C LEU A 115 5.91 6.77 2.04
N PRO A 116 5.54 5.48 2.20
CA PRO A 116 5.32 4.90 3.51
C PRO A 116 6.57 4.97 4.39
N LYS A 117 7.76 4.72 3.81
CA LYS A 117 9.03 4.79 4.54
C LYS A 117 9.34 6.21 5.03
N LEU A 118 8.94 7.24 4.28
CA LEU A 118 9.09 8.63 4.67
C LEU A 118 8.10 9.01 5.78
N ILE A 119 6.82 8.62 5.64
CA ILE A 119 5.79 8.83 6.67
C ILE A 119 6.24 8.24 8.01
N LEU A 120 6.72 6.99 8.02
CA LEU A 120 7.17 6.30 9.23
C LEU A 120 8.43 6.90 9.87
N LYS A 121 9.22 7.64 9.10
CA LYS A 121 10.41 8.34 9.60
C LYS A 121 10.07 9.73 10.14
N ASP A 122 8.92 10.28 9.79
CA ASP A 122 8.50 11.60 10.24
C ASP A 122 8.15 11.55 11.73
N GLU A 123 8.74 12.44 12.52
CA GLU A 123 8.51 12.51 13.97
C GLU A 123 7.04 12.81 14.30
N ARG A 124 6.35 13.56 13.43
CA ARG A 124 4.95 13.95 13.63
C ARG A 124 4.00 12.75 13.52
N PHE A 125 4.41 11.68 12.83
CA PHE A 125 3.61 10.48 12.69
C PHE A 125 3.46 9.71 14.02
N LYS A 126 4.48 9.72 14.87
CA LYS A 126 4.49 9.00 16.16
C LYS A 126 3.66 9.70 17.25
N THR A 127 3.28 10.95 17.03
CA THR A 127 2.59 11.79 18.01
C THR A 127 1.09 11.93 17.77
N ALA A 128 0.56 11.29 16.72
CA ALA A 128 -0.82 11.42 16.25
C ALA A 128 -1.80 10.41 16.88
#